data_AF-A0AAW8D5A1-F1
#
_entry.id   AF-A0AAW8D5A1-F1
#
_cell.length_a   1.000
_cell.length_b   1.000
_cell.length_c   1.000
_cell.angle_alpha   90.00
_cell.angle_beta   90.00
_cell.angle_gamma   90.00
#
_symmetry.space_group_name_H-M   'P 1'
#
loop_
_entity.id
_entity.type
_entity.pdbx_description
1 polymer ?
#
loop_
_entity_poly.entity_id
_entity_poly.type
_entity_poly.pdbx_seq_one_letter_code
_entity_poly.pdbx_strand_id
1 'polypeptide(L)'
;MKSNTRSIVLALLAVGGMATAGVASAQGSRGGTYQQELAVCGHNQQDRAACIREAGAARQEAARGGLTGAPDYRANALARCGLQQSPGDRRDCEARVLGGAGNTSASVDGSVMGGGVIRESVTTVVMPAPMPAERAPAPIMAPMPAERMPDPMMPPPRPAPMPAPLR
;
A
#
# COMPACT_ATOMS: atom_id res chain seq x y z
N MET A 1 -61.23 9.97 36.77
CA MET A 1 -60.78 11.37 36.53
C MET A 1 -59.35 11.32 36.04
N LYS A 2 -59.06 12.05 34.97
CA LYS A 2 -57.85 12.00 34.15
C LYS A 2 -56.83 13.02 34.67
N SER A 3 -55.55 12.66 34.73
CA SER A 3 -54.50 13.65 34.43
C SER A 3 -53.22 12.96 33.95
N ASN A 4 -52.99 13.10 32.65
CA ASN A 4 -51.69 12.96 32.01
C ASN A 4 -50.96 14.30 32.18
N THR A 5 -49.94 14.37 33.03
CA THR A 5 -48.92 15.42 32.95
C THR A 5 -47.62 14.79 32.50
N ARG A 6 -47.53 14.60 31.19
CA ARG A 6 -46.25 14.44 30.49
C ARG A 6 -45.51 15.77 30.53
N SER A 7 -44.19 15.64 30.51
CA SER A 7 -43.24 16.55 29.86
C SER A 7 -42.59 17.67 30.68
N ILE A 8 -41.25 17.67 30.56
CA ILE A 8 -40.29 18.76 30.72
C ILE A 8 -39.80 18.97 32.15
N VAL A 9 -38.78 18.20 32.54
CA VAL A 9 -37.44 18.78 32.81
C VAL A 9 -36.39 17.78 32.30
N LEU A 10 -35.97 17.99 31.06
CA LEU A 10 -34.64 17.62 30.58
C LEU A 10 -33.62 18.43 31.39
N ALA A 11 -32.67 17.79 32.06
CA ALA A 11 -31.33 18.35 32.25
C ALA A 11 -30.36 17.33 32.87
N LEU A 12 -29.30 17.03 32.11
CA LEU A 12 -27.94 16.75 32.60
C LEU A 12 -27.65 15.36 33.19
N LEU A 13 -27.66 14.33 32.35
CA LEU A 13 -26.77 13.17 32.56
C LEU A 13 -25.44 13.47 31.88
N ALA A 14 -24.47 13.87 32.70
CA ALA A 14 -23.12 14.23 32.32
C ALA A 14 -22.40 13.06 31.62
N VAL A 15 -21.68 13.43 30.57
CA VAL A 15 -20.79 12.61 29.76
C VAL A 15 -19.64 12.07 30.64
N GLY A 16 -19.68 10.77 30.94
CA GLY A 16 -18.56 10.01 31.47
C GLY A 16 -18.01 9.10 30.39
N GLY A 17 -17.28 9.66 29.43
CA GLY A 17 -16.57 8.90 28.40
C GLY A 17 -15.38 8.18 29.00
N MET A 18 -15.53 6.88 29.23
CA MET A 18 -14.49 5.97 29.72
C MET A 18 -13.31 5.96 28.75
N ALA A 19 -12.14 6.39 29.22
CA ALA A 19 -10.87 6.06 28.59
C ALA A 19 -10.49 4.62 28.99
N THR A 20 -11.01 3.62 28.30
CA THR A 20 -10.42 2.28 28.33
C THR A 20 -9.32 2.24 27.28
N ALA A 21 -8.07 2.38 27.73
CA ALA A 21 -6.94 1.91 26.96
C ALA A 21 -7.20 0.44 26.61
N GLY A 22 -7.31 0.14 25.32
CA GLY A 22 -7.50 -1.21 24.80
C GLY A 22 -6.29 -2.07 25.13
N VAL A 23 -6.27 -2.66 26.32
CA VAL A 23 -5.58 -3.92 26.51
C VAL A 23 -6.37 -4.95 25.71
N ALA A 24 -5.83 -5.36 24.57
CA ALA A 24 -6.25 -6.58 23.89
C ALA A 24 -5.86 -7.75 24.80
N SER A 25 -6.60 -7.92 25.88
CA SER A 25 -6.50 -9.10 26.70
C SER A 25 -7.17 -10.22 25.94
N ALA A 26 -6.35 -11.14 25.43
CA ALA A 26 -6.76 -12.47 25.01
C ALA A 26 -7.21 -13.27 26.25
N GLN A 27 -8.22 -12.76 26.96
CA GLN A 27 -8.97 -13.54 27.93
C GLN A 27 -9.95 -14.37 27.11
N GLY A 28 -9.50 -15.56 26.73
CA GLY A 28 -10.35 -16.60 26.15
C GLY A 28 -11.63 -16.68 26.98
N SER A 29 -12.76 -16.45 26.33
CA SER A 29 -14.08 -16.37 26.97
C SER A 29 -14.41 -17.72 27.61
N ARG A 30 -14.32 -17.82 28.95
CA ARG A 30 -14.30 -19.09 29.72
C ARG A 30 -15.66 -19.77 29.90
N GLY A 31 -16.67 -19.47 29.09
CA GLY A 31 -18.00 -20.08 29.25
C GLY A 31 -18.82 -20.01 27.97
N GLY A 32 -18.46 -20.82 26.96
CA GLY A 32 -19.24 -20.90 25.70
C GLY A 32 -18.49 -21.52 24.51
N THR A 33 -17.17 -21.71 24.62
CA THR A 33 -16.33 -22.08 23.46
C THR A 33 -16.66 -23.44 22.86
N TYR A 34 -16.90 -24.47 23.69
CA TYR A 34 -17.11 -25.83 23.16
C TYR A 34 -18.36 -25.95 22.26
N GLN A 35 -19.49 -25.33 22.64
CA GLN A 35 -20.70 -25.35 21.82
C GLN A 35 -20.51 -24.57 20.52
N GLN A 36 -19.76 -23.47 20.59
CA GLN A 36 -19.40 -22.66 19.42
C GLN A 36 -18.43 -23.40 18.49
N GLU A 37 -17.47 -24.15 19.03
CA GLU A 37 -16.55 -25.00 18.26
C GLU A 37 -17.29 -26.12 17.54
N LEU A 38 -18.25 -26.77 18.22
CA LEU A 38 -19.10 -27.79 17.61
C LEU A 38 -19.97 -27.25 16.47
N ALA A 39 -20.44 -26.01 16.58
CA ALA A 39 -21.24 -25.35 15.54
C ALA A 39 -20.46 -25.13 14.24
N VAL A 40 -19.13 -25.19 14.26
CA VAL A 40 -18.28 -25.09 13.06
C VAL A 40 -17.95 -26.48 12.49
N CYS A 41 -18.07 -27.55 13.29
CA CYS A 41 -17.72 -28.89 12.86
C CYS A 41 -18.63 -29.38 11.71
N GLY A 42 -18.03 -29.58 10.53
CA GLY A 42 -18.72 -30.01 9.31
C GLY A 42 -19.03 -28.88 8.32
N HIS A 43 -18.64 -27.63 8.63
CA HIS A 43 -18.81 -26.48 7.73
C HIS A 43 -17.61 -26.25 6.78
N ASN A 44 -16.54 -27.04 6.89
CA ASN A 44 -15.35 -26.95 6.03
C ASN A 44 -14.90 -28.35 5.55
N GLN A 45 -13.85 -28.41 4.74
CA GLN A 45 -13.17 -29.63 4.28
C GLN A 45 -12.43 -30.41 5.40
N GLN A 46 -12.88 -30.29 6.65
CA GLN A 46 -12.31 -30.94 7.83
C GLN A 46 -13.12 -32.19 8.20
N ASP A 47 -12.46 -33.25 8.64
CA ASP A 47 -13.14 -34.44 9.16
C ASP A 47 -13.97 -34.06 10.41
N ARG A 48 -15.28 -34.31 10.35
CA ARG A 48 -16.21 -33.91 11.42
C ARG A 48 -15.93 -34.65 12.74
N ALA A 49 -15.57 -35.93 12.66
CA ALA A 49 -15.27 -36.71 13.85
C ALA A 49 -13.96 -36.24 14.51
N ALA A 50 -12.94 -35.89 13.71
CA ALA A 50 -11.73 -35.26 14.19
C ALA A 50 -12.03 -33.91 14.85
N CYS A 51 -12.81 -33.05 14.20
CA CYS A 51 -13.21 -31.75 14.76
C CYS A 51 -13.83 -31.86 16.16
N ILE A 52 -14.77 -32.80 16.35
CA ILE A 52 -15.42 -33.02 17.64
C ILE A 52 -14.42 -33.51 18.70
N ARG A 53 -13.49 -34.41 18.32
CA ARG A 53 -12.44 -34.90 19.22
C ARG A 53 -11.49 -33.77 19.64
N GLU A 54 -11.04 -32.94 18.69
CA GLU A 54 -10.14 -31.83 18.98
C GLU A 54 -10.80 -30.76 19.86
N ALA A 55 -12.08 -30.42 19.60
CA ALA A 55 -12.85 -29.53 20.47
C ALA A 55 -12.99 -30.09 21.89
N GLY A 56 -13.19 -31.41 22.02
CA GLY A 56 -13.24 -32.10 23.31
C GLY A 56 -11.90 -32.05 24.05
N ALA A 57 -10.80 -32.28 23.34
CA ALA A 57 -9.45 -32.20 23.88
C ALA A 57 -9.12 -30.77 24.34
N ALA A 58 -9.44 -29.75 23.52
CA ALA A 58 -9.26 -28.35 23.86
C ALA A 58 -10.04 -27.96 25.13
N ARG A 59 -11.30 -28.41 25.26
CA ARG A 59 -12.11 -28.20 26.47
C ARG A 59 -11.49 -28.86 27.70
N GLN A 60 -10.99 -30.09 27.56
CA GLN A 60 -10.36 -30.81 28.67
C GLN A 60 -9.11 -30.07 29.14
N GLU A 61 -8.28 -29.59 28.22
CA GLU A 61 -7.07 -28.84 28.55
C GLU A 61 -7.39 -27.47 29.15
N ALA A 62 -8.44 -26.80 28.66
CA ALA A 62 -8.96 -25.57 29.25
C ALA A 62 -9.41 -25.78 30.70
N ALA A 63 -10.10 -26.88 30.98
CA ALA A 63 -10.55 -27.23 32.33
C ALA A 63 -9.38 -27.52 33.28
N ARG A 64 -8.29 -28.08 32.75
CA ARG A 64 -7.04 -28.31 33.49
C ARG A 64 -6.17 -27.06 33.61
N GLY A 65 -6.52 -25.99 32.90
CA GLY A 65 -5.79 -24.72 32.90
C GLY A 65 -4.48 -24.74 32.10
N GLY A 66 -4.26 -25.75 31.25
CA GLY A 66 -3.02 -25.87 30.47
C GLY A 66 -3.04 -25.17 29.11
N LEU A 67 -4.13 -24.47 28.77
CA LEU A 67 -4.13 -23.55 27.63
C LEU A 67 -3.19 -22.37 27.93
N THR A 68 -1.98 -22.46 27.40
CA THR A 68 -0.95 -21.42 27.52
C THR A 68 -0.66 -20.82 26.16
N GLY A 69 -0.50 -19.50 26.13
CA GLY A 69 -0.02 -18.77 24.97
C GLY A 69 1.49 -18.57 25.03
N ALA A 70 2.11 -18.31 23.89
CA ALA A 70 3.47 -17.79 23.90
C ALA A 70 3.47 -16.38 24.51
N PRO A 71 4.45 -16.04 25.37
CA PRO A 71 4.51 -14.72 26.02
C PRO A 71 4.69 -13.58 25.02
N ASP A 72 5.39 -13.84 23.89
CA ASP A 72 5.56 -12.89 22.82
C ASP A 72 5.53 -13.58 21.44
N TYR A 73 4.38 -13.50 20.79
CA TYR A 73 4.18 -14.04 19.44
C TYR A 73 5.01 -13.30 18.38
N ARG A 74 5.31 -12.01 18.59
CA ARG A 74 6.04 -11.20 17.63
C ARG A 74 7.54 -11.50 17.68
N ALA A 75 8.11 -11.63 18.88
CA ALA A 75 9.49 -12.08 19.03
C ALA A 75 9.71 -13.46 18.41
N ASN A 76 8.78 -14.40 18.63
CA ASN A 76 8.83 -15.72 17.99
C ASN A 76 8.75 -15.62 16.45
N ALA A 77 7.88 -14.77 15.91
CA ALA A 77 7.79 -14.56 14.47
C ALA A 77 9.10 -13.99 13.89
N LEU A 78 9.74 -13.04 14.57
CA LEU A 78 11.04 -12.49 14.15
C LEU A 78 12.18 -13.50 14.28
N ALA A 79 12.18 -14.33 15.33
CA ALA A 79 13.15 -15.41 15.48
C ALA A 79 13.11 -16.38 14.30
N ARG A 80 11.92 -16.66 13.76
CA ARG A 80 11.76 -17.48 12.54
C ARG A 80 12.34 -16.82 11.30
N CYS A 81 12.27 -15.49 11.18
CA CYS A 81 12.91 -14.77 10.07
C CYS A 81 14.45 -14.89 10.10
N GLY A 82 15.04 -15.09 11.28
CA GLY A 82 16.49 -15.29 11.44
C GLY A 82 17.04 -16.57 10.77
N LEU A 83 16.17 -17.52 10.41
CA LEU A 83 16.57 -18.75 9.70
C LEU A 83 16.83 -18.53 8.20
N GLN A 84 16.49 -17.35 7.69
CA GLN A 84 16.62 -17.04 6.27
C GLN A 84 18.07 -16.74 5.91
N GLN A 85 18.60 -17.48 4.93
CA GLN A 85 20.02 -17.44 4.55
C GLN A 85 20.40 -16.17 3.78
N SER A 86 19.48 -15.68 2.93
CA SER A 86 19.65 -14.44 2.18
C SER A 86 19.35 -13.23 3.06
N PRO A 87 20.23 -12.20 3.09
CA PRO A 87 19.94 -10.95 3.77
C PRO A 87 18.70 -10.24 3.21
N GLY A 88 18.42 -10.37 1.91
CA GLY A 88 17.24 -9.79 1.27
C GLY A 88 15.96 -10.41 1.81
N ASP A 89 15.87 -11.73 1.73
CA ASP A 89 14.71 -12.49 2.17
C ASP A 89 14.45 -12.34 3.67
N ARG A 90 15.51 -12.23 4.49
CA ARG A 90 15.38 -11.96 5.93
C ARG A 90 14.69 -10.62 6.17
N ARG A 91 15.14 -9.55 5.49
CA ARG A 91 14.50 -8.24 5.60
C ARG A 91 13.05 -8.27 5.13
N ASP A 92 12.76 -9.00 4.06
CA ASP A 92 11.40 -9.11 3.53
C ASP A 92 10.48 -9.89 4.49
N CYS A 93 10.99 -10.94 5.15
CA CYS A 93 10.28 -11.65 6.21
C CYS A 93 9.98 -10.73 7.39
N GLU A 94 10.98 -10.01 7.88
CA GLU A 94 10.83 -9.05 9.00
C GLU A 94 9.82 -7.95 8.65
N ALA A 95 9.87 -7.41 7.44
CA ALA A 95 8.91 -6.42 6.96
C ALA A 95 7.46 -6.95 6.98
N ARG A 96 7.24 -8.22 6.58
CA ARG A 96 5.90 -8.85 6.66
C ARG A 96 5.44 -9.04 8.11
N VAL A 97 6.33 -9.43 9.01
CA VAL A 97 6.01 -9.60 10.45
C VAL A 97 5.68 -8.27 11.11
N LEU A 98 6.43 -7.21 10.77
CA LEU A 98 6.27 -5.87 11.34
C LEU A 98 5.11 -5.07 10.72
N GLY A 99 4.58 -5.50 9.58
CA GLY A 99 3.46 -4.84 8.92
C GLY A 99 3.88 -3.73 7.95
N GLY A 100 5.02 -3.88 7.29
CA GLY A 100 5.50 -2.99 6.22
C GLY A 100 6.96 -2.59 6.36
N ALA A 101 7.49 -2.03 5.27
CA ALA A 101 8.77 -1.33 5.22
C ALA A 101 8.64 -0.14 4.26
N GLY A 102 9.30 0.98 4.57
CA GLY A 102 9.29 2.19 3.74
C GLY A 102 7.88 2.82 3.61
N ASN A 103 7.40 2.95 2.38
CA ASN A 103 6.08 3.50 2.00
C ASN A 103 4.93 2.48 2.07
N THR A 104 5.12 1.39 2.81
CA THR A 104 4.11 0.34 3.00
C THR A 104 3.52 0.45 4.40
N SER A 105 2.20 0.60 4.49
CA SER A 105 1.47 0.50 5.76
C SER A 105 0.60 -0.75 5.74
N ALA A 106 0.56 -1.49 6.85
CA ALA A 106 -0.31 -2.65 6.97
C ALA A 106 -1.39 -2.49 8.04
N SER A 107 -2.63 -2.70 7.63
CA SER A 107 -3.80 -2.76 8.50
C SER A 107 -4.17 -4.22 8.77
N VAL A 108 -4.67 -4.50 9.97
CA VAL A 108 -5.18 -5.83 10.34
C VAL A 108 -6.65 -5.91 9.92
N ASP A 109 -6.98 -6.80 8.99
CA ASP A 109 -8.33 -6.92 8.41
C ASP A 109 -9.12 -8.15 8.93
N GLY A 110 -8.61 -8.80 9.98
CA GLY A 110 -9.38 -9.81 10.70
C GLY A 110 -8.56 -10.96 11.26
N SER A 111 -9.28 -11.95 11.78
CA SER A 111 -8.73 -13.18 12.34
C SER A 111 -9.36 -14.39 11.66
N VAL A 112 -8.55 -15.40 11.37
CA VAL A 112 -9.04 -16.68 10.85
C VAL A 112 -9.44 -17.61 11.99
N MET A 113 -10.27 -18.61 11.69
CA MET A 113 -10.73 -19.62 12.66
C MET A 113 -9.60 -20.28 13.47
N GLY A 114 -8.40 -20.42 12.88
CA GLY A 114 -7.21 -20.97 13.53
C GLY A 114 -6.37 -19.95 14.32
N GLY A 115 -6.86 -18.73 14.57
CA GLY A 115 -6.15 -17.70 15.34
C GLY A 115 -5.07 -16.93 14.57
N GLY A 116 -4.98 -17.10 13.25
CA GLY A 116 -4.10 -16.29 12.40
C GLY A 116 -4.65 -14.88 12.18
N VAL A 117 -3.74 -13.92 12.00
CA VAL A 117 -4.07 -12.51 11.75
C VAL A 117 -3.85 -12.19 10.27
N ILE A 118 -4.85 -11.65 9.59
CA ILE A 118 -4.73 -11.20 8.20
C ILE A 118 -4.31 -9.74 8.17
N ARG A 119 -3.31 -9.43 7.33
CA ARG A 119 -2.78 -8.08 7.14
C ARG A 119 -2.86 -7.70 5.68
N GLU A 120 -3.43 -6.54 5.39
CA GLU A 120 -3.39 -5.93 4.07
C GLU A 120 -2.22 -4.94 4.03
N SER A 121 -1.37 -4.99 3.00
CA SER A 121 -0.26 -4.06 2.82
C SER A 121 -0.51 -3.18 1.59
N VAL A 122 -0.63 -1.86 1.79
CA VAL A 122 -0.78 -0.89 0.70
C VAL A 122 0.55 -0.18 0.46
N THR A 123 1.07 -0.27 -0.76
CA THR A 123 2.28 0.45 -1.19
C THR A 123 1.88 1.63 -2.09
N THR A 124 2.08 2.85 -1.62
CA THR A 124 1.84 4.05 -2.44
C THR A 124 3.04 4.30 -3.36
N VAL A 125 2.83 4.14 -4.66
CA VAL A 125 3.83 4.46 -5.68
C VAL A 125 3.68 5.94 -6.04
N VAL A 126 4.66 6.77 -5.66
CA VAL A 126 4.72 8.15 -6.14
C VAL A 126 5.30 8.10 -7.54
N MET A 127 4.45 8.31 -8.56
CA MET A 127 4.96 8.53 -9.92
C MET A 127 5.75 9.83 -9.90
N PRO A 128 7.03 9.83 -10.33
CA PRO A 128 7.75 11.07 -10.53
C PRO A 128 6.96 11.93 -11.51
N ALA A 129 6.85 13.23 -11.22
CA ALA A 129 6.21 14.18 -12.12
C ALA A 129 6.83 14.02 -13.53
N PRO A 130 6.03 14.06 -14.60
CA PRO A 130 6.60 14.12 -15.94
C PRO A 130 7.61 15.26 -15.95
N MET A 131 8.87 14.94 -16.23
CA MET A 131 9.89 15.96 -16.37
C MET A 131 9.35 17.00 -17.35
N PRO A 132 9.51 18.31 -17.09
CA PRO A 132 9.14 19.31 -18.08
C PRO A 132 9.79 18.89 -19.40
N ALA A 133 8.97 18.67 -20.43
CA ALA A 133 9.48 18.43 -21.76
C ALA A 133 10.48 19.55 -22.03
N GLU A 134 11.76 19.20 -22.16
CA GLU A 134 12.80 20.15 -22.50
C GLU A 134 12.29 20.86 -23.74
N ARG A 135 12.06 22.17 -23.60
CA ARG A 135 11.45 23.00 -24.63
C ARG A 135 12.22 22.71 -25.91
N ALA A 136 11.57 22.07 -26.88
CA ALA A 136 12.19 21.77 -28.15
C ALA A 136 12.91 23.04 -28.62
N PRO A 137 14.19 22.96 -29.04
CA PRO A 137 14.91 24.14 -29.48
C PRO A 137 14.04 24.85 -30.52
N ALA A 138 13.87 26.16 -30.35
CA ALA A 138 13.10 26.96 -31.30
C ALA A 138 13.59 26.60 -32.72
N PRO A 139 12.69 26.47 -33.71
CA PRO A 139 13.11 26.18 -35.07
C PRO A 139 14.15 27.23 -35.46
N ILE A 140 15.37 26.76 -35.73
CA ILE A 140 16.44 27.58 -36.29
C ILE A 140 15.83 28.13 -37.58
N MET A 141 15.54 29.42 -37.62
CA MET A 141 15.12 30.07 -38.85
C MET A 141 16.26 29.85 -39.83
N ALA A 142 16.05 28.98 -40.82
CA ALA A 142 16.98 28.82 -41.91
C ALA A 142 17.20 30.21 -42.52
N PRO A 143 18.45 30.61 -42.82
CA PRO A 143 18.67 31.86 -43.53
C PRO A 143 17.89 31.79 -44.83
N MET A 144 17.07 32.82 -45.10
CA MET A 144 16.36 32.92 -46.36
C MET A 144 17.38 32.77 -47.51
N PRO A 145 17.04 32.06 -48.59
CA PRO A 145 17.94 31.97 -49.74
C PRO A 145 18.23 33.39 -50.20
N ALA A 146 19.50 33.76 -50.22
CA ALA A 146 19.93 35.04 -50.75
C ALA A 146 19.42 35.13 -52.20
N GLU A 147 18.51 36.06 -52.47
CA GLU A 147 18.16 36.41 -53.84
C GLU A 147 19.45 36.78 -54.57
N ARG A 148 19.67 36.08 -55.69
CA ARG A 148 20.84 36.24 -56.54
C ARG A 148 20.88 37.69 -57.02
N MET A 149 21.80 38.47 -56.46
CA MET A 149 22.11 39.81 -56.96
C MET A 149 22.44 39.69 -58.46
N PRO A 150 21.89 40.54 -59.34
CA PRO A 150 22.25 40.50 -60.75
C PRO A 150 23.73 40.85 -60.94
N ASP A 151 24.40 40.10 -61.82
CA ASP A 151 25.83 40.26 -62.10
C ASP A 151 26.14 41.70 -62.57
N PRO A 152 27.32 42.25 -62.22
CA PRO A 152 27.74 43.57 -62.71
C PRO A 152 27.84 43.57 -64.23
N MET A 153 27.14 44.52 -64.86
CA MET A 153 27.18 44.75 -66.30
C MET A 153 28.61 45.13 -66.72
N MET A 154 29.27 44.31 -67.54
CA MET A 154 30.58 44.64 -68.10
C MET A 154 30.47 45.86 -69.04
N PRO A 155 31.43 46.81 -69.01
CA PRO A 155 31.47 47.90 -69.97
C PRO A 155 31.83 47.39 -71.38
N PRO A 156 31.32 48.04 -72.45
CA PRO A 156 31.59 47.61 -73.81
C PRO A 156 33.08 47.75 -74.17
N PRO A 157 33.60 46.89 -75.07
CA PRO A 157 34.98 46.99 -75.53
C PRO A 157 35.21 48.28 -76.31
N ARG A 158 36.41 48.87 -76.15
CA ARG A 158 36.82 50.07 -76.87
C ARG A 158 36.98 49.77 -78.37
N PRO A 159 36.59 50.68 -79.27
CA PRO A 159 36.76 50.49 -80.71
C PRO A 159 38.24 50.45 -81.09
N ALA A 160 38.57 49.57 -82.04
CA ALA A 160 39.92 49.42 -82.58
C ALA A 160 40.34 50.63 -83.42
N PRO A 161 41.64 50.99 -83.45
CA PRO A 161 42.13 52.10 -84.27
C PRO A 161 42.02 51.76 -85.76
N MET A 162 41.50 52.70 -86.55
CA MET A 162 41.41 52.56 -88.01
C MET A 162 42.80 52.64 -88.66
N PRO A 163 43.06 51.87 -89.74
CA PRO A 163 44.32 51.95 -90.48
C PRO A 163 44.41 53.25 -91.28
N ALA A 164 45.62 53.83 -91.33
CA ALA A 164 45.95 55.00 -92.12
C ALA A 164 45.88 54.70 -93.64
N PRO A 165 45.48 55.67 -94.49
CA PRO A 165 45.38 55.46 -95.92
C PRO A 165 46.75 55.33 -96.61
N LEU A 166 46.80 54.38 -97.54
CA LEU A 166 47.93 54.09 -98.43
C LEU A 166 48.15 55.25 -99.42
N ARG A 167 49.41 55.54 -99.73
CA ARG A 167 49.85 56.24 -100.95
C ARG A 167 50.43 55.23 -101.92
#